data_AF-A0A924Z163-F1
#
_entry.id   AF-A0A924Z163-F1
#
_cell.length_a   1.000
_cell.length_b   1.000
_cell.length_c   1.000
_cell.angle_alpha   90.00
_cell.angle_beta   90.00
_cell.angle_gamma   90.00
#
_symmetry.space_group_name_H-M   'P 1'
#
loop_
_entity.id
_entity.type
_entity.pdbx_description
1 polymer ?
#
loop_
_entity_poly.entity_id
_entity_poly.type
_entity_poly.pdbx_seq_one_letter_code
_entity_poly.pdbx_strand_id
1 'polypeptide(L)'
;MSTKPSCKLYVYLANDAKKALILRRGPTRWFHLILWHMQTDKFEFGSWFHGRIYEDRCDLSPDGRYVVYFAANQTRHTWEQLGSNAWTAICQPPWVKAITLDVSSCGTWGGGGRFISEDEP
;
A
#
# COMPACT_ATOMS: atom_id res chain seq x y z
N MET A 1 31.18 5.01 8.68
CA MET A 1 30.86 3.83 7.85
C MET A 1 29.45 4.00 7.32
N SER A 2 29.24 4.01 6.00
CA SER A 2 27.89 4.10 5.40
C SER A 2 27.20 2.75 5.57
N THR A 3 26.20 2.68 6.44
CA THR A 3 25.41 1.45 6.62
C THR A 3 24.64 1.16 5.34
N LYS A 4 24.81 -0.04 4.77
CA LYS A 4 24.05 -0.48 3.59
C LYS A 4 22.55 -0.31 3.92
N PRO A 5 21.79 0.43 3.10
CA PRO A 5 20.42 0.72 3.47
C PRO A 5 19.58 -0.56 3.51
N SER A 6 18.86 -0.76 4.61
CA SER A 6 18.08 -1.97 4.84
C SER A 6 16.85 -1.99 3.93
N CYS A 7 16.67 -3.10 3.20
CA CYS A 7 15.42 -3.39 2.52
C CYS A 7 14.52 -4.19 3.48
N LYS A 8 13.23 -3.85 3.55
CA LYS A 8 12.21 -4.60 4.29
C LYS A 8 11.11 -5.04 3.35
N LEU A 9 10.59 -6.24 3.55
CA LEU A 9 9.44 -6.77 2.82
C LEU A 9 8.29 -6.92 3.81
N TYR A 10 7.11 -6.46 3.40
CA TYR A 10 5.86 -6.72 4.10
C TYR A 10 4.94 -7.45 3.14
N VAL A 11 4.36 -8.56 3.57
CA VAL A 11 3.62 -9.48 2.71
C VAL A 11 2.21 -9.62 3.26
N TYR A 12 1.22 -9.36 2.42
CA TYR A 12 -0.21 -9.51 2.72
C TYR A 12 -0.74 -10.62 1.83
N LEU A 13 -1.26 -11.69 2.44
CA LEU A 13 -1.82 -12.83 1.73
C LEU A 13 -3.31 -12.60 1.51
N ALA A 14 -3.80 -12.88 0.31
CA ALA A 14 -5.22 -12.92 0.05
C ALA A 14 -5.80 -14.17 0.71
N ASN A 15 -6.93 -14.03 1.42
CA ASN A 15 -7.51 -15.14 2.17
C ASN A 15 -8.10 -16.23 1.24
N ASP A 16 -8.77 -15.82 0.16
CA ASP A 16 -9.56 -16.68 -0.71
C ASP A 16 -8.91 -16.86 -2.10
N ALA A 17 -7.76 -16.23 -2.34
CA ALA A 17 -7.01 -16.32 -3.58
C ALA A 17 -5.54 -16.71 -3.38
N LYS A 18 -4.94 -17.39 -4.37
CA LYS A 18 -3.49 -17.69 -4.39
C LYS A 18 -2.66 -16.48 -4.82
N LYS A 19 -2.88 -15.34 -4.18
CA LYS A 19 -2.20 -14.06 -4.43
C LYS A 19 -1.64 -13.47 -3.14
N ALA A 20 -0.53 -12.77 -3.26
CA ALA A 20 0.03 -11.99 -2.17
C ALA A 20 0.53 -10.64 -2.66
N LEU A 21 0.31 -9.58 -1.89
CA LEU A 21 0.91 -8.29 -2.12
C LEU A 21 2.21 -8.19 -1.30
N ILE A 22 3.29 -7.87 -1.98
CA ILE A 22 4.58 -7.56 -1.34
C ILE A 22 4.81 -6.06 -1.44
N LEU A 23 4.92 -5.41 -0.29
CA LEU A 23 5.45 -4.05 -0.18
C LEU A 23 6.94 -4.12 0.12
N ARG A 24 7.75 -3.85 -0.91
CA ARG A 24 9.20 -3.74 -0.76
C ARG A 24 9.58 -2.31 -0.39
N ARG A 25 9.97 -2.10 0.88
CA ARG A 25 10.47 -0.82 1.39
C ARG A 25 11.98 -0.74 1.31
N GLY A 26 12.50 0.38 0.80
CA GLY A 26 13.90 0.78 0.92
C GLY A 26 14.55 1.11 -0.43
N PRO A 27 15.73 1.75 -0.42
CA PRO A 27 16.58 2.06 0.75
C PRO A 27 16.09 3.21 1.67
N THR A 28 15.26 4.11 1.14
CA THR A 28 14.69 5.26 1.88
C THR A 28 13.16 5.16 1.95
N ARG A 29 12.42 6.28 1.84
CA ARG A 29 10.94 6.36 1.76
C ARG A 29 10.42 5.89 0.38
N TRP A 30 10.98 4.82 -0.16
CA TRP A 30 10.54 4.20 -1.40
C TRP A 30 9.89 2.86 -1.13
N PHE A 31 8.74 2.65 -1.74
CA PHE A 31 8.00 1.40 -1.75
C PHE A 31 7.82 0.95 -3.18
N HIS A 32 7.94 -0.36 -3.40
CA HIS A 32 7.55 -1.01 -4.65
C HIS A 32 6.46 -2.01 -4.32
N LEU A 33 5.32 -1.88 -5.00
CA LEU A 33 4.21 -2.82 -4.92
C LEU A 33 4.47 -3.94 -5.92
N ILE A 34 4.46 -5.17 -5.42
CA ILE A 34 4.72 -6.37 -6.21
C ILE A 34 3.60 -7.36 -5.92
N LEU A 35 2.91 -7.82 -6.95
CA LEU A 35 1.89 -8.86 -6.82
C LEU A 35 2.53 -10.22 -7.09
N TRP A 36 2.41 -11.14 -6.16
CA TRP A 36 2.90 -12.51 -6.27
C TRP A 36 1.75 -13.47 -6.54
N HIS A 37 1.78 -14.13 -7.70
CA HIS A 37 0.84 -15.17 -8.10
C HIS A 37 1.36 -16.52 -7.62
N MET A 38 0.99 -16.91 -6.40
CA MET A 38 1.53 -18.10 -5.72
C MET A 38 1.24 -19.41 -6.45
N GLN A 39 0.18 -19.46 -7.28
CA GLN A 39 -0.13 -20.65 -8.08
C GLN A 39 0.92 -20.93 -9.18
N THR A 40 1.52 -19.87 -9.75
CA THR A 40 2.48 -19.97 -10.86
C THR A 40 3.88 -19.51 -10.48
N ASP A 41 4.05 -19.08 -9.23
CA ASP A 41 5.25 -18.44 -8.69
C ASP A 41 5.74 -17.24 -9.53
N LYS A 42 4.81 -16.49 -10.12
CA LYS A 42 5.11 -15.30 -10.93
C LYS A 42 4.97 -14.02 -10.13
N PHE A 43 5.85 -13.07 -10.39
CA PHE A 43 5.85 -11.74 -9.77
C PHE A 43 5.52 -10.67 -10.80
N GLU A 44 4.46 -9.92 -10.55
CA GLU A 44 4.10 -8.73 -11.32
C GLU A 44 4.61 -7.49 -10.58
N PHE A 45 5.57 -6.79 -11.20
CA PHE A 45 6.17 -5.57 -10.67
C PHE A 45 5.34 -4.36 -11.10
N GLY A 46 4.88 -3.58 -10.12
CA GLY A 46 4.02 -2.42 -10.39
C GLY A 46 4.66 -1.10 -10.04
N SER A 47 3.88 -0.23 -9.39
CA SER A 47 4.30 1.15 -9.14
C SER A 47 5.39 1.25 -8.07
N TRP A 48 6.31 2.16 -8.31
CA TRP A 48 7.10 2.76 -7.25
C TRP A 48 6.33 3.91 -6.60
N PHE A 49 6.42 4.00 -5.28
CA PHE A 49 5.82 5.05 -4.47
C PHE A 49 6.88 5.71 -3.61
N HIS A 50 7.00 7.03 -3.70
CA HIS A 50 7.88 7.83 -2.84
C HIS A 50 7.07 8.52 -1.75
N GLY A 51 7.21 8.03 -0.51
CA GLY A 51 6.47 8.49 0.65
C GLY A 51 6.54 7.47 1.78
N ARG A 52 5.72 7.67 2.81
CA ARG A 52 5.54 6.69 3.88
C ARG A 52 4.29 5.90 3.58
N ILE A 53 4.41 4.58 3.52
CA ILE A 53 3.27 3.67 3.72
C ILE A 53 3.38 3.13 5.15
N TYR A 54 2.26 3.12 5.87
CA TYR A 54 2.14 2.56 7.21
C TYR A 54 1.69 1.10 7.08
N GLU A 55 2.66 0.22 7.24
CA GLU A 55 2.54 -1.19 6.86
C GLU A 55 1.54 -1.94 7.77
N ASP A 56 1.42 -1.53 9.03
CA ASP A 56 0.44 -2.03 10.00
C ASP A 56 -1.02 -1.65 9.69
N ARG A 57 -1.23 -0.76 8.70
CA ARG A 57 -2.53 -0.18 8.32
C ARG A 57 -2.90 -0.47 6.87
N CYS A 58 -2.27 -1.48 6.29
CA CYS A 58 -2.56 -1.96 4.95
C CYS A 58 -3.18 -3.35 5.02
N ASP A 59 -3.97 -3.68 4.02
CA ASP A 59 -4.55 -5.01 3.88
C ASP A 59 -4.85 -5.35 2.41
N LEU A 60 -4.85 -6.63 2.09
CA LEU A 60 -5.20 -7.16 0.78
C LEU A 60 -6.58 -7.81 0.86
N SER A 61 -7.46 -7.50 -0.08
CA SER A 61 -8.80 -8.07 -0.12
C SER A 61 -8.75 -9.61 -0.21
N PRO A 62 -9.77 -10.33 0.29
CA PRO A 62 -9.78 -11.80 0.28
C PRO A 62 -9.53 -12.42 -1.10
N ASP A 63 -10.06 -11.81 -2.15
CA ASP A 63 -9.87 -12.21 -3.56
C ASP A 63 -8.55 -11.72 -4.21
N GLY A 64 -7.79 -10.88 -3.50
CA GLY A 64 -6.57 -10.25 -3.96
C GLY A 64 -6.74 -9.27 -5.12
N ARG A 65 -7.94 -8.69 -5.32
CA ARG A 65 -8.21 -7.67 -6.35
C ARG A 65 -7.97 -6.25 -5.89
N TYR A 66 -8.06 -5.96 -4.59
CA TYR A 66 -7.93 -4.62 -4.05
C TYR A 66 -6.99 -4.60 -2.85
N VAL A 67 -6.23 -3.52 -2.71
CA VAL A 67 -5.45 -3.23 -1.51
C VAL A 67 -5.96 -1.94 -0.91
N VAL A 68 -6.13 -1.91 0.40
CA VAL A 68 -6.23 -0.67 1.18
C VAL A 68 -4.86 -0.35 1.74
N TYR A 69 -4.41 0.89 1.57
CA TYR A 69 -3.15 1.35 2.13
C TYR A 69 -3.30 2.72 2.77
N PHE A 70 -2.62 2.92 3.90
CA PHE A 70 -2.47 4.23 4.51
C PHE A 70 -1.10 4.80 4.17
N ALA A 71 -1.11 5.99 3.56
CA ALA A 71 0.11 6.67 3.16
C ALA A 71 0.17 8.10 3.67
N ALA A 72 1.39 8.60 3.82
CA ALA A 72 1.67 9.99 4.10
C ALA A 72 2.84 10.50 3.26
N ASN A 73 2.72 11.74 2.82
CA ASN A 73 3.78 12.46 2.16
C ASN A 73 3.80 13.91 2.64
N GLN A 74 4.98 14.39 3.01
CA GLN A 74 5.18 15.74 3.58
C GLN A 74 5.57 16.76 2.50
N THR A 75 5.29 16.48 1.24
CA THR A 75 5.56 17.42 0.15
C THR A 75 4.46 18.46 0.08
N ARG A 76 4.85 19.72 -0.18
CA ARG A 76 3.92 20.82 -0.40
C ARG A 76 2.88 20.50 -1.48
N HIS A 77 3.31 19.80 -2.54
CA HIS A 77 2.44 19.38 -3.63
C HIS A 77 1.30 18.46 -3.17
N THR A 78 1.57 17.51 -2.27
CA THR A 78 0.55 16.63 -1.72
C THR A 78 -0.49 17.41 -0.91
N TRP A 79 -0.05 18.35 -0.07
CA TRP A 79 -0.96 19.22 0.68
C TRP A 79 -1.84 20.06 -0.24
N GLU A 80 -1.27 20.67 -1.28
CA GLU A 80 -2.01 21.49 -2.24
C GLU A 80 -3.05 20.69 -3.03
N GLN A 81 -2.78 19.41 -3.31
CA GLN A 81 -3.70 18.55 -4.07
C GLN A 81 -4.78 17.89 -3.21
N LEU A 82 -4.43 17.44 -2.01
CA LEU A 82 -5.31 16.61 -1.18
C LEU A 82 -5.90 17.35 0.02
N GLY A 83 -5.38 18.54 0.36
CA GLY A 83 -5.73 19.24 1.61
C GLY A 83 -5.24 18.52 2.87
N SER A 84 -4.43 17.46 2.72
CA SER A 84 -3.88 16.64 3.78
C SER A 84 -2.50 16.10 3.41
N ASN A 85 -1.68 15.79 4.41
CA ASN A 85 -0.37 15.13 4.23
C ASN A 85 -0.47 13.61 4.41
N ALA A 86 -1.65 13.08 4.71
CA ALA A 86 -1.91 11.67 4.90
C ALA A 86 -3.29 11.28 4.35
N TRP A 87 -3.38 10.07 3.81
CA TRP A 87 -4.60 9.56 3.19
C TRP A 87 -4.67 8.04 3.28
N THR A 88 -5.89 7.53 3.30
CA THR A 88 -6.20 6.13 3.02
C THR A 88 -6.57 6.02 1.56
N ALA A 89 -6.06 5.04 0.84
CA ALA A 89 -6.45 4.79 -0.54
C ALA A 89 -6.72 3.31 -0.77
N ILE A 90 -7.64 3.05 -1.69
CA ILE A 90 -7.86 1.71 -2.25
C ILE A 90 -7.36 1.72 -3.68
N CYS A 91 -6.56 0.73 -4.05
CA CYS A 91 -6.09 0.56 -5.42
C CYS A 91 -6.10 -0.91 -5.86
N GLN A 92 -5.93 -1.14 -7.16
CA GLN A 92 -5.72 -2.47 -7.71
C GLN A 92 -4.22 -2.78 -7.74
N PRO A 93 -3.74 -3.82 -7.04
CA PRO A 93 -2.34 -4.20 -7.12
C PRO A 93 -2.01 -4.69 -8.55
N PRO A 94 -0.78 -4.47 -9.03
CA PRO A 94 0.37 -3.93 -8.31
C PRO A 94 0.51 -2.39 -8.43
N TRP A 95 -0.54 -1.67 -8.87
CA TRP A 95 -0.48 -0.23 -9.12
C TRP A 95 -0.90 0.59 -7.90
N VAL A 96 -0.16 1.66 -7.58
CA VAL A 96 -0.47 2.54 -6.44
C VAL A 96 -1.59 3.55 -6.73
N LYS A 97 -2.02 3.63 -8.00
CA LYS A 97 -3.05 4.56 -8.47
C LYS A 97 -4.35 4.29 -7.73
N ALA A 98 -4.75 5.24 -6.88
CA ALA A 98 -5.96 5.15 -6.09
C ALA A 98 -7.22 5.15 -6.98
N ILE A 99 -8.14 4.24 -6.68
CA ILE A 99 -9.50 4.20 -7.20
C ILE A 99 -10.38 5.10 -6.33
N THR A 100 -10.23 4.98 -5.01
CA THR A 100 -10.81 5.88 -4.03
C THR A 100 -9.76 6.31 -3.02
N LEU A 101 -9.95 7.49 -2.46
CA LEU A 101 -9.01 8.14 -1.57
C LEU A 101 -9.78 8.92 -0.49
N ASP A 102 -9.44 8.67 0.77
CA ASP A 102 -9.98 9.34 1.94
C ASP A 102 -8.87 10.13 2.64
N VAL A 103 -9.10 11.43 2.82
CA VAL A 103 -8.20 12.40 3.46
C VAL A 103 -8.72 12.90 4.80
N SER A 104 -9.83 12.34 5.29
CA SER A 104 -10.46 12.73 6.56
C SER A 104 -9.57 12.45 7.77
N SER A 105 -8.59 11.56 7.64
CA SER A 105 -7.55 11.36 8.63
C SER A 105 -6.79 12.67 8.84
N CYS A 106 -7.04 13.36 9.96
CA CYS A 106 -6.31 14.56 10.38
C CYS A 106 -4.84 14.22 10.66
N GLY A 107 -4.02 14.09 9.62
CA GLY A 107 -2.65 13.59 9.71
C GLY A 107 -2.58 12.08 9.94
N THR A 108 -1.58 11.63 10.69
CA THR A 108 -1.24 10.20 10.83
C THR A 108 -1.92 9.51 12.02
N TRP A 109 -2.81 10.21 12.72
CA TRP A 109 -3.51 9.74 13.91
C TRP A 109 -4.66 8.76 13.61
N GLY A 110 -5.13 8.72 12.35
CA GLY A 110 -6.17 7.79 11.88
C GLY A 110 -5.82 7.19 10.52
N GLY A 111 -6.84 6.68 9.81
CA GLY A 111 -6.71 6.11 8.47
C GLY A 111 -6.20 4.65 8.44
N GLY A 112 -6.13 4.11 7.23
CA GLY A 112 -5.94 2.68 6.98
C GLY A 112 -7.25 1.91 6.94
N GLY A 113 -7.14 0.60 6.83
CA GLY A 113 -8.31 -0.27 6.80
C GLY A 113 -7.91 -1.75 6.81
N ARG A 114 -8.93 -2.59 6.99
CA ARG A 114 -8.87 -4.04 6.83
C ARG A 114 -10.12 -4.52 6.12
N PHE A 115 -9.98 -5.54 5.30
CA PHE A 115 -11.13 -6.20 4.69
C PHE A 115 -11.72 -7.21 5.68
N ILE A 116 -13.03 -7.15 5.91
CA ILE A 116 -13.73 -7.99 6.90
C ILE A 116 -14.37 -9.23 6.27
N SER A 117 -14.89 -9.13 5.04
CA SER A 117 -15.48 -10.21 4.25
C SER A 117 -15.63 -9.76 2.79
N GLU A 118 -16.03 -10.68 1.90
CA GLU A 118 -16.40 -10.36 0.52
C GLU A 118 -17.78 -9.67 0.38
N ASP A 119 -18.52 -9.49 1.48
CA ASP A 119 -19.86 -8.89 1.45
C ASP A 119 -19.82 -7.36 1.35
N GLU A 120 -19.86 -6.93 0.08
CA GLU A 120 -20.22 -5.63 -0.52
C GLU A 120 -19.42 -4.34 -0.22
N PRO A 121 -19.31 -3.44 -1.24
CA PRO A 121 -18.65 -2.14 -1.19
C PRO A 121 -19.39 -1.05 -0.41
#